data_AF-A0A943DLH3-F1
#
_entry.id   AF-A0A943DLH3-F1
#
_cell.length_a   1.000
_cell.length_b   1.000
_cell.length_c   1.000
_cell.angle_alpha   90.00
_cell.angle_beta   90.00
_cell.angle_gamma   90.00
#
_symmetry.space_group_name_H-M   'P 1'
#
loop_
_entity.id
_entity.type
_entity.pdbx_description
1 polymer ?
#
loop_
_entity_poly.entity_id
_entity_poly.type
_entity_poly.pdbx_seq_one_letter_code
_entity_poly.pdbx_strand_id
1 'polypeptide(L)'
;MDDPTCSYPCLMKLDLQDSTDKLAFLKDNWPSFGQIESIDKLSKHELKCTLCFLDVLIDEFVDDEYVCSSRVMTRLVLTRIYVQNTMEIMALKELRLELEKSDG
;
A
#
# COMPACT_ATOMS: atom_id res chain seq x y z
N MET A 1 -12.67 -11.70 7.16
CA MET A 1 -12.59 -12.17 5.75
C MET A 1 -11.13 -11.98 5.38
N ASP A 2 -10.38 -13.05 5.16
CA ASP A 2 -8.94 -12.92 4.84
C ASP A 2 -8.80 -12.27 3.47
N ASP A 3 -8.37 -11.01 3.43
CA ASP A 3 -8.07 -10.31 2.19
C ASP A 3 -6.85 -10.99 1.53
N PRO A 4 -7.02 -11.64 0.36
CA PRO A 4 -5.92 -12.33 -0.32
C PRO A 4 -4.77 -11.38 -0.70
N THR A 5 -5.04 -10.08 -0.74
CA THR A 5 -4.05 -9.02 -0.99
C THR A 5 -3.03 -8.89 0.14
N CYS A 6 -3.39 -9.31 1.36
CA CYS A 6 -2.59 -9.23 2.59
C CYS A 6 -2.06 -10.59 3.08
N SER A 7 -2.04 -11.63 2.23
CA SER A 7 -1.75 -13.01 2.63
C SER A 7 -0.27 -13.32 2.93
N TYR A 8 0.67 -12.46 2.54
CA TYR A 8 2.11 -12.61 2.82
C TYR A 8 2.54 -11.72 4.00
N PRO A 9 3.50 -12.17 4.84
CA PRO A 9 3.99 -11.35 5.94
C PRO A 9 4.70 -10.11 5.39
N CYS A 10 4.07 -8.95 5.59
CA CYS A 10 4.66 -7.66 5.31
C CYS A 10 5.19 -7.10 6.63
N LEU A 11 6.51 -7.01 6.78
CA LEU A 11 7.14 -6.63 8.05
C LEU A 11 6.57 -5.32 8.62
N MET A 12 6.40 -4.30 7.80
CA MET A 12 5.79 -3.03 8.24
C MET A 12 4.35 -3.14 8.73
N LYS A 13 3.56 -4.09 8.20
CA LYS A 13 2.21 -4.33 8.69
C LYS A 13 2.28 -4.92 10.10
N LEU A 14 3.15 -5.90 10.31
CA LEU A 14 3.36 -6.50 11.62
C LEU A 14 3.88 -5.46 12.61
N ASP A 15 4.89 -4.67 12.22
CA ASP A 15 5.44 -3.60 13.04
C ASP A 15 4.39 -2.53 13.42
N LEU A 16 3.47 -2.21 12.50
CA LEU A 16 2.34 -1.31 12.79
C LEU A 16 1.34 -1.95 13.76
N GLN A 17 0.98 -3.22 13.54
CA GLN A 17 0.05 -3.96 14.39
C GLN A 17 0.58 -4.15 15.81
N ASP A 18 1.89 -4.34 15.94
CA ASP A 18 2.59 -4.51 17.22
C ASP A 18 2.95 -3.16 17.88
N SER A 19 2.79 -2.03 17.17
CA SER A 19 3.10 -0.69 17.70
C SER A 19 2.10 -0.26 18.76
N THR A 20 2.63 0.25 19.88
CA THR A 20 1.83 0.81 20.98
C THR A 20 1.22 2.18 20.62
N ASP A 21 1.89 2.94 19.75
CA ASP A 21 1.40 4.21 19.21
C ASP A 21 1.51 4.17 17.69
N LYS A 22 0.42 3.74 17.05
CA LYS A 22 0.30 3.63 15.59
C LYS A 22 0.54 4.99 14.92
N LEU A 23 0.12 6.10 15.54
CA LEU A 23 0.27 7.44 14.99
C LEU A 23 1.73 7.91 15.04
N ALA A 24 2.46 7.63 16.12
CA ALA A 24 3.89 7.92 16.22
C ALA A 24 4.70 7.07 15.22
N PHE A 25 4.43 5.76 15.16
CA PHE A 25 5.04 4.86 14.17
C PHE A 25 4.88 5.40 12.75
N LEU A 26 3.69 5.91 12.42
CA LEU A 26 3.45 6.51 11.12
C LEU A 26 4.26 7.78 10.88
N LYS A 27 4.32 8.71 11.84
CA LYS A 27 5.09 9.95 11.65
C LYS A 27 6.57 9.67 11.34
N ASP A 28 7.12 8.63 11.96
CA ASP A 28 8.53 8.28 11.81
C ASP A 28 8.82 7.57 10.48
N ASN A 29 7.86 6.79 9.96
CA ASN A 29 8.06 5.94 8.78
C ASN A 29 7.40 6.50 7.50
N TRP A 30 6.30 7.24 7.61
CA TRP A 30 5.51 7.79 6.49
C TRP A 30 6.27 8.71 5.52
N PRO A 31 7.22 9.57 5.95
CA PRO A 31 7.95 10.46 5.03
C PRO A 31 8.70 9.72 3.91
N SER A 32 9.04 8.45 4.13
CA SER A 32 9.68 7.55 3.16
C SER A 32 8.66 6.88 2.22
N PHE A 33 7.45 6.57 2.70
CA PHE A 33 6.39 5.90 1.93
C PHE A 33 5.50 6.84 1.13
N GLY A 34 5.35 8.09 1.57
CA GLY A 34 4.46 9.07 0.95
C GLY A 34 5.00 9.73 -0.33
N GLN A 35 6.16 9.28 -0.85
CA GLN A 35 6.77 9.81 -2.06
C GLN A 35 6.45 8.92 -3.26
N ILE A 36 5.72 9.47 -4.23
CA ILE A 36 5.28 8.76 -5.45
C ILE A 36 6.47 8.14 -6.21
N GLU A 37 7.57 8.89 -6.31
CA GLU A 37 8.80 8.46 -7.01
C GLU A 37 9.46 7.22 -6.39
N SER A 38 9.20 6.97 -5.10
CA SER A 38 9.68 5.78 -4.41
C SER A 38 8.78 4.58 -4.71
N ILE A 39 7.48 4.79 -4.92
CA ILE A 39 6.50 3.73 -5.22
C ILE A 39 6.77 3.12 -6.60
N ASP A 40 7.12 3.94 -7.61
CA ASP A 40 7.44 3.46 -8.96
C ASP A 40 8.65 2.50 -9.03
N LYS A 41 9.49 2.49 -8.00
CA LYS A 41 10.69 1.64 -7.90
C LYS A 41 10.44 0.33 -7.17
N LEU A 42 9.25 0.17 -6.56
CA LEU A 42 8.93 -1.00 -5.77
C LEU A 42 8.67 -2.22 -6.66
N SER A 43 9.12 -3.37 -6.19
CA SER A 43 8.76 -4.66 -6.75
C SER A 43 7.26 -4.97 -6.57
N LYS A 44 6.74 -5.94 -7.33
CA LYS A 44 5.36 -6.42 -7.21
C LYS A 44 5.02 -6.87 -5.78
N HIS A 45 5.98 -7.43 -5.05
CA HIS A 45 5.79 -7.85 -3.67
C HIS A 45 5.73 -6.64 -2.73
N GLU A 46 6.63 -5.68 -2.88
CA GLU A 46 6.65 -4.46 -2.08
C GLU A 46 5.41 -3.59 -2.32
N LEU A 47 4.90 -3.53 -3.56
CA LEU A 47 3.63 -2.85 -3.88
C LEU A 47 2.45 -3.51 -3.17
N LYS A 48 2.37 -4.85 -3.17
CA LYS A 48 1.34 -5.58 -2.40
C LYS A 48 1.41 -5.28 -0.92
N CYS A 49 2.63 -5.26 -0.35
CA CYS A 49 2.81 -4.92 1.05
C CYS A 49 2.47 -3.47 1.37
N THR A 50 2.80 -2.55 0.47
CA THR A 50 2.43 -1.13 0.61
C THR A 50 0.91 -0.96 0.56
N LEU A 51 0.23 -1.63 -0.36
CA LEU A 51 -1.23 -1.62 -0.45
C LEU A 51 -1.88 -2.15 0.83
N CYS A 52 -1.43 -3.33 1.29
CA CYS A 52 -1.90 -3.96 2.51
C CYS A 52 -1.69 -3.07 3.75
N PHE A 53 -0.53 -2.40 3.84
CA PHE A 53 -0.25 -1.44 4.91
C PHE A 53 -1.19 -0.23 4.86
N LEU A 54 -1.43 0.33 3.67
CA LEU A 54 -2.33 1.46 3.49
C LEU A 54 -3.79 1.11 3.81
N ASP A 55 -4.23 -0.11 3.50
CA ASP A 55 -5.57 -0.60 3.85
C ASP A 55 -5.76 -0.65 5.36
N VAL A 56 -4.85 -1.31 6.09
CA VAL A 56 -4.90 -1.36 7.56
C VAL A 56 -4.89 0.04 8.16
N LEU A 57 -4.05 0.93 7.63
CA LEU A 57 -3.99 2.31 8.12
C LEU A 57 -5.27 3.09 7.90
N ILE A 58 -5.87 2.96 6.72
CA ILE A 58 -7.10 3.66 6.38
C ILE A 58 -8.22 3.17 7.30
N ASP A 59 -8.34 1.85 7.51
CA ASP A 59 -9.33 1.27 8.41
C ASP A 59 -9.15 1.79 9.85
N GLU A 60 -7.92 1.77 10.37
CA GLU A 60 -7.59 2.28 11.71
C GLU A 60 -7.87 3.79 11.89
N PHE A 61 -7.82 4.58 10.82
CA PHE A 61 -8.17 6.00 10.87
C PHE A 61 -9.66 6.29 10.67
N VAL A 62 -10.40 5.36 10.05
CA VAL A 62 -11.85 5.46 9.86
C VAL A 62 -12.58 4.99 11.11
N ASP A 63 -12.05 3.98 11.80
CA ASP A 63 -12.55 3.54 13.09
C ASP A 63 -12.13 4.56 14.17
N ASP A 64 -13.04 5.53 14.41
CA ASP A 64 -13.18 6.63 15.39
C ASP A 64 -12.21 6.84 16.60
N GLU A 65 -11.17 6.04 16.84
CA GLU A 65 -10.18 6.25 17.92
C GLU A 65 -9.12 7.33 17.59
N TYR A 66 -8.92 7.68 16.32
CA TYR A 66 -7.86 8.62 15.90
C TYR A 66 -8.39 9.85 15.16
N VAL A 67 -8.15 11.05 15.72
CA VAL A 67 -8.40 12.32 15.03
C VAL A 67 -7.33 12.53 13.94
N CYS A 68 -7.55 11.97 12.75
CA CYS A 68 -6.72 12.22 11.58
C CYS A 68 -7.21 13.46 10.82
N SER A 69 -6.30 14.36 10.43
CA SER A 69 -6.69 15.52 9.62
C SER A 69 -7.19 15.06 8.24
N SER A 70 -8.23 15.70 7.69
CA SER A 70 -8.76 15.38 6.35
C SER A 70 -7.67 15.43 5.27
N ARG A 71 -6.64 16.27 5.45
CA ARG A 71 -5.48 16.34 4.54
C ARG A 71 -4.65 15.07 4.56
N VAL A 72 -4.41 14.48 5.73
CA VAL A 72 -3.66 13.22 5.87
C VAL A 72 -4.48 12.07 5.31
N MET A 73 -5.78 12.01 5.64
CA MET A 73 -6.68 11.00 5.10
C MET A 73 -6.74 11.02 3.57
N THR A 74 -6.92 12.20 2.96
CA THR A 74 -6.91 12.35 1.51
C THR A 74 -5.58 11.87 0.89
N ARG A 75 -4.44 12.18 1.52
CA ARG A 75 -3.14 11.70 1.03
C ARG A 75 -3.02 10.18 1.10
N LEU A 76 -3.44 9.56 2.20
CA LEU A 76 -3.46 8.10 2.36
C LEU A 76 -4.28 7.43 1.26
N VAL A 77 -5.51 7.90 1.04
CA VAL A 77 -6.41 7.37 0.01
C VAL A 77 -5.83 7.55 -1.40
N LEU A 78 -5.27 8.72 -1.72
CA LEU A 78 -4.64 8.95 -3.02
C LEU A 78 -3.42 8.05 -3.23
N THR A 79 -2.58 7.88 -2.21
CA THR A 79 -1.44 6.96 -2.28
C THR A 79 -1.90 5.51 -2.47
N ARG A 80 -2.95 5.07 -1.77
CA ARG A 80 -3.55 3.75 -1.93
C ARG A 80 -4.01 3.50 -3.37
N ILE A 81 -4.78 4.43 -3.92
CA ILE A 81 -5.27 4.36 -5.32
C ILE A 81 -4.10 4.29 -6.29
N TYR A 82 -3.06 5.10 -6.06
CA TYR A 82 -1.88 5.10 -6.92
C TYR A 82 -1.16 3.74 -6.90
N VAL A 83 -0.90 3.17 -5.73
CA VAL A 83 -0.28 1.83 -5.58
C VAL A 83 -1.12 0.77 -6.28
N GLN A 84 -2.45 0.79 -6.10
CA GLN A 84 -3.36 -0.14 -6.75
C GLN A 84 -3.27 -0.04 -8.29
N ASN A 85 -3.32 1.18 -8.83
CA ASN A 85 -3.21 1.41 -10.27
C ASN A 85 -1.85 0.93 -10.82
N THR A 86 -0.76 1.17 -10.10
CA THR A 86 0.57 0.68 -10.49
C THR A 86 0.60 -0.84 -10.60
N MET A 87 0.00 -1.55 -9.65
CA MET A 87 -0.11 -3.01 -9.71
C MET A 87 -0.95 -3.50 -10.89
N GLU A 88 -2.10 -2.86 -11.16
CA GLU A 88 -2.95 -3.19 -12.31
C GLU A 88 -2.22 -2.97 -13.63
N ILE A 89 -1.49 -1.86 -13.77
CA ILE A 89 -0.67 -1.57 -14.96
C ILE A 89 0.43 -2.61 -15.14
N MET A 90 1.09 -3.05 -14.07
CA MET A 90 2.09 -4.11 -14.15
C MET A 90 1.49 -5.43 -14.64
N ALA A 91 0.33 -5.82 -14.11
CA ALA A 91 -0.36 -7.03 -14.53
C ALA A 91 -0.77 -6.97 -16.02
N LEU A 92 -1.26 -5.82 -16.48
CA LEU A 92 -1.58 -5.60 -17.89
C LEU A 92 -0.35 -5.70 -18.81
N LYS A 93 0.80 -5.17 -18.37
CA LYS A 93 2.07 -5.28 -19.11
C LYS A 93 2.56 -6.73 -19.19
N GLU A 94 2.44 -7.50 -18.11
CA GLU A 94 2.78 -8.93 -18.10
C GLU A 94 1.92 -9.72 -19.10
N LEU A 95 0.59 -9.54 -19.03
CA LEU A 95 -0.35 -10.19 -19.95
C LEU A 95 -0.07 -9.85 -21.42
N ARG A 96 0.24 -8.58 -21.70
CA ARG A 96 0.59 -8.15 -23.06
C ARG A 96 1.85 -8.86 -23.57
N LEU A 97 2.88 -8.98 -22.74
CA LEU A 97 4.12 -9.67 -23.10
C LEU A 97 3.92 -11.17 -23.32
N GLU A 98 2.97 -11.79 -22.62
CA GLU A 98 2.60 -13.19 -22.85
C GLU A 98 1.89 -13.38 -24.19
N LEU A 99 0.97 -12.48 -24.53
CA LEU A 99 0.27 -12.51 -25.82
C LEU A 99 1.21 -12.28 -27.01
N GLU A 100 2.14 -11.34 -26.89
CA GLU A 100 3.17 -11.09 -27.92
C GLU A 100 4.09 -12.29 -28.14
N LYS A 101 4.28 -13.15 -27.13
CA LYS A 101 5.07 -14.40 -27.24
C LYS A 101 4.28 -15.57 -27.80
N SER A 102 2.95 -15.57 -27.70
CA SER A 102 2.11 -16.64 -28.26
C SER A 102 1.83 -16.46 -29.75
N ASP A 103 1.93 -15.23 -30.25
CA ASP A 103 1.64 -14.86 -31.65
C ASP A 103 2.87 -14.94 -32.59
N GLY A 104 4.06 -15.29 -32.08
CA GLY A 104 5.32 -15.41 -32.84
C GLY A 104 5.86 -16.83 -32.88
#